data_AF-A0A226EDH3-F1
#
_entry.id   AF-A0A226EDH3-F1
#
_cell.length_a   1.000
_cell.length_b   1.000
_cell.length_c   1.000
_cell.angle_alpha   90.00
_cell.angle_beta   90.00
_cell.angle_gamma   90.00
#
_symmetry.space_group_name_H-M   'P 1'
#
loop_
_entity.id
_entity.type
_entity.pdbx_description
1 polymer ?
#
loop_
_entity_poly.entity_id
_entity_poly.type
_entity_poly.pdbx_seq_one_letter_code
_entity_poly.pdbx_strand_id
1 'polypeptide(L)'
;MFSKLYIIVGLALQLSSNYVQVRGHGRLLEPPNRSSIWRFPEFSDRKPPVNYDDNALYCGNYTTHYEVNGGKCGVCGDPYNQPRPRDNEEGGIYYAGIIVRGYKSGQIIPVEVELTATHYGYFEFRLCAKNDPVSHLDQACYDQHLLQRTKGLGTRYYIRQQSGTHYATYNLTLPTGVVCSSCVLQWHYETGNRWGTCQNGTEGLGCGPQEVFRGCSDVIILP
;
A
#
# COMPACT_ATOMS: atom_id res chain seq x y z
N MET A 1 51.20 40.10 -34.93
CA MET A 1 49.84 40.47 -35.40
C MET A 1 48.91 39.36 -34.90
N PHE A 2 48.07 39.68 -33.92
CA PHE A 2 47.32 38.71 -33.10
C PHE A 2 46.14 38.11 -33.88
N SER A 3 46.08 36.78 -33.98
CA SER A 3 44.89 36.03 -34.40
C SER A 3 44.10 35.64 -33.16
N LYS A 4 42.88 36.16 -33.02
CA LYS A 4 41.99 35.88 -31.88
C LYS A 4 41.34 34.51 -32.05
N LEU A 5 41.66 33.59 -31.15
CA LEU A 5 40.96 32.31 -30.98
C LEU A 5 39.65 32.57 -30.23
N TYR A 6 38.50 32.40 -30.89
CA TYR A 6 37.20 32.48 -30.25
C TYR A 6 36.87 31.12 -29.61
N ILE A 7 37.01 31.04 -28.28
CA ILE A 7 36.50 29.91 -27.50
C ILE A 7 35.00 30.14 -27.30
N ILE A 8 34.17 29.38 -28.02
CA ILE A 8 32.74 29.30 -27.75
C ILE A 8 32.57 28.37 -26.54
N VAL A 9 32.44 28.95 -25.35
CA VAL A 9 31.99 28.22 -24.16
C VAL A 9 30.49 28.00 -24.30
N GLY A 10 30.09 26.82 -24.77
CA GLY A 10 28.70 26.40 -24.73
C GLY A 10 28.26 26.23 -23.28
N LEU A 11 27.43 27.15 -22.76
CA LEU A 11 26.69 26.91 -21.53
C LEU A 11 25.67 25.80 -21.80
N ALA A 12 26.02 24.57 -21.42
CA ALA A 12 25.02 23.53 -21.21
C ALA A 12 24.21 23.94 -19.97
N LEU A 13 23.01 24.50 -20.17
CA LEU A 13 22.00 24.56 -19.12
C LEU A 13 21.65 23.11 -18.76
N GLN A 14 22.32 22.57 -17.73
CA GLN A 14 21.81 21.42 -17.02
C GLN A 14 20.56 21.91 -16.28
N LEU A 15 19.40 21.76 -16.91
CA LEU A 15 18.13 21.73 -16.21
C LEU A 15 18.19 20.55 -15.24
N SER A 16 18.68 20.80 -14.02
CA SER A 16 18.48 19.91 -12.90
C SER A 16 16.99 19.90 -12.63
N SER A 17 16.28 18.96 -13.27
CA SER A 17 14.94 18.59 -12.87
C SER A 17 15.06 18.08 -11.44
N ASN A 18 14.85 18.96 -10.48
CA ASN A 18 14.60 18.60 -9.11
C ASN A 18 13.28 17.80 -9.14
N TYR A 19 13.38 16.50 -9.41
CA TYR A 19 12.33 15.57 -9.08
C TYR A 19 12.23 15.62 -7.56
N VAL A 20 11.40 16.52 -7.05
CA VAL A 20 10.97 16.47 -5.66
C VAL A 20 10.18 15.18 -5.58
N GLN A 21 10.87 14.10 -5.20
CA GLN A 21 10.24 12.87 -4.82
C GLN A 21 9.57 13.15 -3.47
N VAL A 22 8.39 13.75 -3.54
CA VAL A 22 7.46 13.70 -2.41
C VAL A 22 7.24 12.21 -2.21
N ARG A 23 7.63 11.68 -1.05
CA ARG A 23 7.35 10.31 -0.65
C ARG A 23 5.98 10.29 -0.02
N GLY A 24 5.11 9.43 -0.54
CA GLY A 24 3.83 9.19 0.10
C GLY A 24 4.11 8.48 1.40
N HIS A 25 3.24 8.63 2.38
CA HIS A 25 3.31 7.82 3.59
C HIS A 25 1.89 7.60 4.07
N GLY A 26 1.58 6.34 4.34
CA GLY A 26 0.27 5.98 4.83
C GLY A 26 0.23 4.58 5.43
N ARG A 27 -0.74 4.37 6.31
CA ARG A 27 -0.96 3.14 7.05
C ARG A 27 -2.44 2.84 7.19
N LEU A 28 -2.77 1.54 7.19
CA LEU A 28 -4.11 1.05 7.45
C LEU A 28 -4.32 0.95 8.97
N LEU A 29 -5.26 1.73 9.50
CA LEU A 29 -5.57 1.83 10.92
C LEU A 29 -6.81 1.02 11.32
N GLU A 30 -7.82 0.91 10.46
CA GLU A 30 -8.99 0.07 10.71
C GLU A 30 -9.30 -0.81 9.49
N PRO A 31 -9.32 -2.14 9.64
CA PRO A 31 -8.78 -2.89 10.78
C PRO A 31 -7.26 -2.68 10.93
N PRO A 32 -6.70 -2.62 12.16
CA PRO A 32 -5.27 -2.36 12.36
C PRO A 32 -4.38 -3.33 11.58
N ASN A 33 -3.44 -2.79 10.79
CA ASN A 33 -2.50 -3.64 10.05
C ASN A 33 -1.38 -4.18 10.97
N ARG A 34 -0.67 -5.21 10.50
CA ARG A 34 0.44 -5.88 11.22
C ARG A 34 1.52 -4.93 11.73
N SER A 35 1.89 -3.91 10.97
CA SER A 35 2.91 -2.92 11.37
C SER A 35 2.36 -1.82 12.30
N SER A 36 1.05 -1.59 12.33
CA SER A 36 0.42 -0.48 13.07
C SER A 36 -0.31 -0.94 14.33
N ILE A 37 -0.56 -2.24 14.51
CA ILE A 37 -1.29 -2.81 15.65
C ILE A 37 -0.71 -2.39 17.02
N TRP A 38 0.59 -2.10 17.12
CA TRP A 38 1.21 -1.61 18.35
C TRP A 38 0.73 -0.24 18.82
N ARG A 39 0.12 0.55 17.93
CA ARG A 39 -0.44 1.87 18.25
C ARG A 39 -1.76 1.80 19.02
N PHE A 40 -2.37 0.63 19.10
CA PHE A 40 -3.71 0.40 19.59
C PHE A 40 -3.66 -0.16 21.03
N PRO A 41 -4.07 0.63 22.05
CA PRO A 41 -3.98 0.22 23.45
C PRO A 41 -4.70 -1.08 23.76
N GLU A 42 -5.77 -1.42 23.03
CA GLU A 42 -6.52 -2.67 23.20
C GLU A 42 -5.70 -3.93 22.89
N PHE A 43 -4.57 -3.81 22.20
CA PHE A 43 -3.66 -4.94 21.92
C PHE A 43 -2.38 -4.90 22.76
N SER A 44 -2.22 -3.96 23.68
CA SER A 44 -0.98 -3.78 24.46
C SER A 44 -0.57 -5.03 25.26
N ASP A 45 -1.53 -5.75 25.86
CA ASP A 45 -1.29 -7.00 26.60
C ASP A 45 -0.74 -8.12 25.71
N ARG A 46 -0.97 -8.05 24.39
CA ARG A 46 -0.45 -9.00 23.41
C ARG A 46 0.98 -8.69 22.97
N LYS A 47 1.53 -7.54 23.41
CA LYS A 47 2.89 -7.08 23.12
C LYS A 47 3.25 -7.13 21.63
N PRO A 48 2.44 -6.50 20.76
CA PRO A 48 2.74 -6.46 19.34
C PRO A 48 4.12 -5.81 19.08
N PRO A 49 4.84 -6.29 18.05
CA PRO A 49 6.12 -5.71 17.64
C PRO A 49 5.92 -4.27 17.18
N VAL A 50 6.83 -3.39 17.59
CA VAL A 50 6.78 -1.96 17.25
C VAL A 50 7.44 -1.73 15.90
N ASN A 51 6.72 -1.09 14.99
CA ASN A 51 7.26 -0.52 13.76
C ASN A 51 7.00 0.99 13.74
N TYR A 52 8.05 1.79 13.93
CA TYR A 52 7.94 3.26 13.90
C TYR A 52 7.71 3.80 12.47
N ASP A 53 8.11 3.02 11.46
CA ASP A 53 7.97 3.31 10.03
C ASP A 53 6.76 2.55 9.43
N ASP A 54 5.72 2.31 10.22
CA ASP A 54 4.52 1.58 9.79
C ASP A 54 3.66 2.29 8.72
N ASN A 55 3.96 3.56 8.41
CA ASN A 55 3.43 4.30 7.26
C ASN A 55 4.32 4.19 6.00
N ALA A 56 5.38 3.38 6.03
CA ALA A 56 6.43 3.29 5.02
C ALA A 56 6.45 1.94 4.30
N LEU A 57 5.33 1.21 4.27
CA LEU A 57 5.21 -0.09 3.59
C LEU A 57 5.04 0.06 2.07
N TYR A 58 6.02 0.72 1.44
CA TYR A 58 6.02 1.18 0.05
C TYR A 58 6.83 0.29 -0.91
N CYS A 59 6.80 -1.02 -0.71
CA CYS A 59 7.52 -1.99 -1.55
C CYS A 59 9.04 -1.78 -1.58
N GLY A 60 9.60 -1.21 -0.50
CA GLY A 60 11.01 -0.89 -0.31
C GLY A 60 11.46 0.49 -0.79
N ASN A 61 10.89 0.96 -1.90
CA ASN A 61 10.88 2.33 -2.46
C ASN A 61 10.65 2.21 -3.99
N TYR A 62 10.41 3.32 -4.68
CA TYR A 62 10.19 3.31 -6.12
C TYR A 62 11.27 2.58 -6.93
N THR A 63 12.56 2.86 -6.70
CA THR A 63 13.68 2.24 -7.42
C THR A 63 13.78 0.74 -7.12
N THR A 64 13.70 0.35 -5.85
CA THR A 64 13.68 -1.07 -5.47
C THR A 64 12.49 -1.79 -6.07
N HIS A 65 11.31 -1.17 -6.06
CA HIS A 65 10.07 -1.75 -6.58
C HIS A 65 10.13 -1.96 -8.10
N TYR A 66 10.50 -0.93 -8.88
CA TYR A 66 10.42 -1.02 -10.34
C TYR A 66 11.72 -1.40 -11.03
N GLU A 67 12.85 -0.82 -10.63
CA GLU A 67 14.14 -1.03 -11.31
C GLU A 67 14.80 -2.35 -10.87
N VAL A 68 14.71 -2.69 -9.58
CA VAL A 68 15.31 -3.93 -9.05
C VAL A 68 14.32 -5.10 -9.12
N ASN A 69 13.09 -4.90 -8.66
CA ASN A 69 12.11 -5.97 -8.52
C ASN A 69 11.16 -6.13 -9.73
N GLY A 70 11.34 -5.33 -10.79
CA GLY A 70 10.52 -5.41 -12.00
C GLY A 70 9.04 -5.15 -11.76
N GLY A 71 8.72 -4.22 -10.86
CA GLY A 71 7.35 -3.86 -10.47
C GLY A 71 6.71 -4.82 -9.45
N LYS A 72 7.46 -5.79 -8.94
CA LYS A 72 6.95 -6.72 -7.91
C LYS A 72 7.08 -6.13 -6.51
N CYS A 73 6.05 -6.35 -5.70
CA CYS A 73 5.96 -5.92 -4.31
C CYS A 73 5.60 -7.13 -3.41
N GLY A 74 6.06 -7.14 -2.16
CA GLY A 74 5.55 -8.05 -1.15
C GLY A 74 4.04 -7.89 -0.98
N VAL A 75 3.33 -8.96 -0.61
CA VAL A 75 1.87 -8.90 -0.49
C VAL A 75 1.43 -7.97 0.65
N CYS A 76 2.28 -7.75 1.65
CA CYS A 76 2.01 -6.84 2.77
C CYS A 76 2.88 -5.57 2.76
N GLY A 77 3.44 -5.20 1.61
CA GLY A 77 4.12 -3.91 1.40
C GLY A 77 5.64 -3.93 1.61
N ASP A 78 6.20 -5.08 1.96
CA ASP A 78 7.64 -5.29 2.06
C ASP A 78 8.33 -5.27 0.67
N PRO A 79 9.64 -4.99 0.59
CA PRO A 79 10.44 -5.16 -0.63
C PRO A 79 10.36 -6.60 -1.16
N TYR A 80 10.10 -6.77 -2.46
CA TYR A 80 9.94 -8.11 -3.02
C TYR A 80 11.23 -8.96 -2.97
N ASN A 81 12.41 -8.34 -3.05
CA ASN A 81 13.71 -9.00 -2.90
C ASN A 81 14.05 -9.42 -1.47
N GLN A 82 13.25 -9.04 -0.48
CA GLN A 82 13.39 -9.58 0.87
C GLN A 82 13.05 -11.09 0.88
N PRO A 83 13.87 -11.95 1.52
CA PRO A 83 13.55 -13.37 1.69
C PRO A 83 12.21 -13.56 2.38
N ARG A 84 11.55 -14.69 2.09
CA ARG A 84 10.30 -15.05 2.76
C ARG A 84 10.59 -15.89 4.01
N PRO A 85 9.79 -15.74 5.08
CA PRO A 85 8.70 -14.77 5.20
C PRO A 85 9.25 -13.34 5.32
N ARG A 86 8.63 -12.40 4.59
CA ARG A 86 8.97 -10.98 4.73
C ARG A 86 8.41 -10.45 6.03
N ASP A 87 8.87 -9.28 6.47
CA ASP A 87 8.59 -8.77 7.81
C ASP A 87 7.09 -8.65 8.12
N ASN A 88 6.25 -8.28 7.15
CA ASN A 88 4.80 -8.19 7.32
C ASN A 88 4.03 -9.41 6.80
N GLU A 89 4.70 -10.50 6.37
CA GLU A 89 4.07 -11.77 5.97
C GLU A 89 3.99 -12.74 7.17
N GLU A 90 3.26 -13.85 7.05
CA GLU A 90 3.13 -14.87 8.11
C GLU A 90 4.50 -15.41 8.53
N GLY A 91 4.79 -15.37 9.82
CA GLY A 91 6.10 -15.75 10.36
C GLY A 91 7.17 -14.65 10.26
N GLY A 92 6.86 -13.51 9.64
CA GLY A 92 7.68 -12.31 9.67
C GLY A 92 7.68 -11.62 11.03
N ILE A 93 8.61 -10.69 11.24
CA ILE A 93 8.81 -10.03 12.54
C ILE A 93 7.60 -9.21 13.01
N TYR A 94 6.75 -8.73 12.09
CA TYR A 94 5.53 -7.98 12.40
C TYR A 94 4.27 -8.87 12.42
N TYR A 95 4.39 -10.16 12.13
CA TYR A 95 3.29 -11.11 12.29
C TYR A 95 3.17 -11.57 13.74
N ALA A 96 2.20 -11.01 14.46
CA ALA A 96 1.93 -11.37 15.86
C ALA A 96 0.85 -12.47 16.03
N GLY A 97 0.24 -12.95 14.93
CA GLY A 97 -0.88 -13.92 14.98
C GLY A 97 -2.11 -13.39 15.74
N ILE A 98 -2.29 -12.07 15.80
CA ILE A 98 -3.40 -11.43 16.50
C ILE A 98 -4.52 -11.15 15.49
N ILE A 99 -5.69 -11.77 15.70
CA ILE A 99 -6.91 -11.42 14.98
C ILE A 99 -7.39 -10.06 15.52
N VAL A 100 -7.33 -9.02 14.67
CA VAL A 100 -7.64 -7.65 15.09
C VAL A 100 -9.12 -7.36 15.07
N ARG A 101 -9.89 -8.05 14.23
CA ARG A 101 -11.35 -7.88 14.11
C ARG A 101 -12.05 -9.19 13.75
N GLY A 102 -13.30 -9.30 14.17
CA GLY A 102 -14.22 -10.34 13.75
C GLY A 102 -15.44 -9.75 13.05
N TYR A 103 -15.78 -10.29 11.90
CA TYR A 103 -16.89 -9.84 11.07
C TYR A 103 -17.83 -11.00 10.74
N LYS A 104 -18.98 -10.69 10.13
CA LYS A 104 -19.89 -11.66 9.54
C LYS A 104 -19.79 -11.66 8.01
N SER A 105 -20.06 -12.81 7.40
CA SER A 105 -20.21 -12.95 5.96
C SER A 105 -21.20 -11.91 5.41
N GLY A 106 -20.83 -11.22 4.33
CA GLY A 106 -21.65 -10.15 3.75
C GLY A 106 -21.72 -8.84 4.55
N GLN A 107 -21.02 -8.73 5.70
CA GLN A 107 -21.09 -7.54 6.54
C GLN A 107 -20.51 -6.31 5.84
N ILE A 108 -21.14 -5.16 6.08
CA ILE A 108 -20.55 -3.86 5.79
C ILE A 108 -19.59 -3.48 6.93
N ILE A 109 -18.32 -3.27 6.60
CA ILE A 109 -17.26 -2.97 7.57
C ILE A 109 -16.71 -1.56 7.35
N PRO A 110 -16.38 -0.81 8.42
CA PRO A 110 -15.60 0.41 8.29
C PRO A 110 -14.15 0.07 7.95
N VAL A 111 -13.50 0.97 7.22
CA VAL A 111 -12.05 1.01 7.09
C VAL A 111 -11.56 2.45 7.29
N GLU A 112 -10.36 2.56 7.84
CA GLU A 112 -9.68 3.83 8.03
C GLU A 112 -8.21 3.73 7.64
N VAL A 113 -7.79 4.65 6.77
CA VAL A 113 -6.40 4.79 6.33
C VAL A 113 -5.91 6.17 6.71
N GLU A 114 -4.80 6.24 7.43
CA GLU A 114 -4.08 7.48 7.70
C GLU A 114 -3.03 7.70 6.60
N LEU A 115 -3.04 8.87 5.99
CA LEU A 115 -1.97 9.36 5.12
C LEU A 115 -1.24 10.49 5.84
N THR A 116 0.01 10.26 6.25
CA THR A 116 0.86 11.31 6.83
C THR A 116 1.49 12.20 5.75
N ALA A 117 1.57 11.70 4.52
CA ALA A 117 1.90 12.47 3.33
C ALA A 117 1.00 12.00 2.17
N THR A 118 0.07 12.86 1.75
CA THR A 118 -0.95 12.49 0.75
C THR A 118 -0.44 12.65 -0.67
N HIS A 119 -0.70 11.65 -1.51
CA HIS A 119 -0.49 11.69 -2.94
C HIS A 119 -1.83 11.56 -3.70
N TYR A 120 -1.88 11.96 -4.96
CA TYR A 120 -2.96 11.49 -5.83
C TYR A 120 -2.95 9.96 -5.92
N GLY A 121 -4.03 9.37 -6.43
CA GLY A 121 -4.12 7.94 -6.67
C GLY A 121 -5.42 7.38 -6.13
N TYR A 122 -5.39 6.10 -5.75
CA TYR A 122 -6.58 5.43 -5.24
C TYR A 122 -6.26 4.27 -4.31
N PHE A 123 -7.19 3.99 -3.40
CA PHE A 123 -7.16 2.78 -2.59
C PHE A 123 -8.02 1.70 -3.19
N GLU A 124 -7.56 0.47 -3.06
CA GLU A 124 -8.33 -0.76 -3.22
C GLU A 124 -8.15 -1.64 -1.99
N PHE A 125 -9.15 -2.47 -1.73
CA PHE A 125 -9.12 -3.44 -0.65
C PHE A 125 -9.42 -4.83 -1.19
N ARG A 126 -8.60 -5.80 -0.78
CA ARG A 126 -8.75 -7.20 -1.15
C ARG A 126 -8.81 -8.07 0.10
N LEU A 127 -9.45 -9.23 -0.02
CA LEU A 127 -9.52 -10.22 1.05
C LEU A 127 -8.94 -11.55 0.57
N CYS A 128 -7.92 -12.05 1.26
CA CYS A 128 -7.52 -13.45 1.12
C CYS A 128 -8.27 -14.29 2.16
N ALA A 129 -9.18 -15.15 1.71
CA ALA A 129 -9.94 -16.05 2.57
C ALA A 129 -9.18 -17.35 2.78
N LYS A 130 -8.64 -17.56 3.99
CA LYS A 130 -7.94 -18.79 4.37
C LYS A 130 -8.27 -19.23 5.78
N ASN A 131 -8.12 -20.52 6.03
CA ASN A 131 -8.37 -21.14 7.34
C ASN A 131 -7.07 -21.64 8.02
N ASP A 132 -5.96 -21.64 7.29
CA ASP A 132 -4.66 -22.03 7.82
C ASP A 132 -3.80 -20.78 8.09
N PRO A 133 -3.46 -20.50 9.36
CA PRO A 133 -2.67 -19.33 9.74
C PRO A 133 -1.21 -19.40 9.28
N VAL A 134 -0.67 -20.59 8.96
CA VAL A 134 0.74 -20.74 8.51
C VAL A 134 0.89 -20.78 6.99
N SER A 135 -0.23 -20.94 6.26
CA SER A 135 -0.20 -20.94 4.81
C SER A 135 0.24 -19.59 4.26
N HIS A 136 1.12 -19.66 3.26
CA HIS A 136 1.72 -18.50 2.64
C HIS A 136 0.67 -17.65 1.90
N LEU A 137 0.68 -16.32 2.12
CA LEU A 137 -0.13 -15.38 1.34
C LEU A 137 0.33 -15.20 -0.11
N ASP A 138 -0.50 -15.57 -1.08
CA ASP A 138 -0.25 -15.21 -2.48
C ASP A 138 -1.17 -14.08 -2.93
N GLN A 139 -0.69 -13.22 -3.83
CA GLN A 139 -1.50 -12.17 -4.44
C GLN A 139 -2.73 -12.77 -5.13
N ALA A 140 -2.59 -13.96 -5.71
CA ALA A 140 -3.71 -14.69 -6.32
C ALA A 140 -4.86 -14.99 -5.35
N CYS A 141 -4.60 -15.13 -4.04
CA CYS A 141 -5.65 -15.31 -3.04
C CYS A 141 -6.43 -14.01 -2.83
N TYR A 142 -5.73 -12.88 -2.70
CA TYR A 142 -6.33 -11.56 -2.56
C TYR A 142 -7.18 -11.17 -3.77
N ASP A 143 -6.69 -11.50 -4.97
CA ASP A 143 -7.36 -11.13 -6.22
C ASP A 143 -8.69 -11.89 -6.44
N GLN A 144 -8.97 -12.94 -5.66
CA GLN A 144 -10.29 -13.61 -5.66
C GLN A 144 -11.39 -12.71 -5.08
N HIS A 145 -11.05 -11.77 -4.21
CA HIS A 145 -12.03 -10.94 -3.51
C HIS A 145 -11.59 -9.47 -3.44
N LEU A 146 -11.67 -8.77 -4.58
CA LEU A 146 -11.64 -7.31 -4.61
C LEU A 146 -12.94 -6.76 -4.02
N LEU A 147 -12.83 -6.00 -2.93
CA LEU A 147 -13.98 -5.56 -2.15
C LEU A 147 -14.67 -4.33 -2.75
N GLN A 148 -16.00 -4.32 -2.67
CA GLN A 148 -16.82 -3.21 -3.13
C GLN A 148 -17.00 -2.19 -2.01
N ARG A 149 -16.91 -0.91 -2.35
CA ARG A 149 -17.40 0.17 -1.50
C ARG A 149 -18.92 0.12 -1.47
N THR A 150 -19.49 0.52 -0.34
CA THR A 150 -20.96 0.57 -0.18
C THR A 150 -21.64 1.47 -1.20
N LYS A 151 -22.96 1.28 -1.41
CA LYS A 151 -23.81 2.10 -2.30
C LYS A 151 -23.36 2.10 -3.78
N GLY A 152 -22.71 1.04 -4.24
CA GLY A 152 -22.30 0.91 -5.64
C GLY A 152 -21.20 1.89 -6.07
N LEU A 153 -20.39 2.38 -5.13
CA LEU A 153 -19.30 3.34 -5.39
C LEU A 153 -18.05 2.70 -6.04
N GLY A 154 -18.17 1.44 -6.48
CA GLY A 154 -17.09 0.66 -7.08
C GLY A 154 -16.03 0.21 -6.07
N THR A 155 -14.89 -0.23 -6.57
CA THR A 155 -13.80 -0.82 -5.78
C THR A 155 -12.72 0.19 -5.38
N ARG A 156 -12.69 1.35 -6.04
CA ARG A 156 -11.65 2.38 -5.86
C ARG A 156 -12.14 3.54 -5.02
N TYR A 157 -11.33 3.95 -4.04
CA TYR A 157 -11.49 5.21 -3.32
C TYR A 157 -10.39 6.18 -3.77
N TYR A 158 -10.74 7.24 -4.49
CA TYR A 158 -9.76 8.17 -5.06
C TYR A 158 -9.25 9.18 -4.03
N ILE A 159 -7.93 9.35 -4.00
CA ILE A 159 -7.25 10.32 -3.15
C ILE A 159 -6.85 11.53 -3.98
N ARG A 160 -7.09 12.71 -3.40
CA ARG A 160 -6.55 13.98 -3.89
C ARG A 160 -5.41 14.39 -2.98
N GLN A 161 -4.42 15.06 -3.56
CA GLN A 161 -3.35 15.66 -2.78
C GLN A 161 -3.92 16.76 -1.85
N GLN A 162 -3.49 16.73 -0.59
CA GLN A 162 -3.89 17.61 0.49
C GLN A 162 -2.68 17.95 1.37
N SER A 163 -2.70 19.11 2.01
CA SER A 163 -1.70 19.48 3.02
C SER A 163 -2.00 18.82 4.36
N GLY A 164 -0.96 18.32 5.03
CA GLY A 164 -1.07 17.72 6.36
C GLY A 164 -1.58 16.28 6.36
N THR A 165 -1.86 15.76 7.55
CA THR A 165 -2.37 14.40 7.74
C THR A 165 -3.82 14.30 7.26
N HIS A 166 -4.14 13.23 6.54
CA HIS A 166 -5.48 12.93 6.05
C HIS A 166 -5.93 11.56 6.54
N TYR A 167 -7.18 11.48 7.02
CA TYR A 167 -7.84 10.21 7.35
C TYR A 167 -8.93 9.93 6.32
N ALA A 168 -8.78 8.81 5.62
CA ALA A 168 -9.78 8.32 4.69
C ALA A 168 -10.61 7.23 5.36
N THR A 169 -11.82 7.59 5.79
CA THR A 169 -12.74 6.70 6.49
C THR A 169 -13.96 6.42 5.61
N TYR A 170 -14.21 5.15 5.30
CA TYR A 170 -15.35 4.73 4.48
C TYR A 170 -15.68 3.26 4.70
N ASN A 171 -16.78 2.79 4.10
CA ASN A 171 -17.27 1.43 4.30
C ASN A 171 -17.07 0.54 3.07
N LEU A 172 -16.69 -0.71 3.33
CA LEU A 172 -16.57 -1.80 2.37
C LEU A 172 -17.64 -2.87 2.63
N THR A 173 -17.95 -3.67 1.62
CA THR A 173 -18.85 -4.82 1.72
C THR A 173 -18.02 -6.09 1.61
N LEU A 174 -18.04 -6.92 2.66
CA LEU A 174 -17.43 -8.25 2.62
C LEU A 174 -18.21 -9.17 1.67
N PRO A 175 -17.57 -10.16 1.03
CA PRO A 175 -18.27 -11.05 0.11
C PRO A 175 -19.29 -11.92 0.86
N THR A 176 -20.49 -12.07 0.31
CA THR A 176 -21.50 -13.00 0.84
C THR A 176 -21.05 -14.44 0.63
N GLY A 177 -21.21 -15.27 1.67
CA GLY A 177 -20.86 -16.69 1.65
C GLY A 177 -19.39 -16.99 1.93
N VAL A 178 -18.54 -15.96 2.07
CA VAL A 178 -17.14 -16.13 2.47
C VAL A 178 -17.06 -16.19 4.00
N VAL A 179 -16.45 -17.25 4.50
CA VAL A 179 -16.18 -17.51 5.92
C VAL A 179 -14.72 -17.97 6.03
N CYS A 180 -13.97 -17.43 6.99
CA CYS A 180 -12.58 -17.83 7.18
C CYS A 180 -12.09 -17.54 8.59
N SER A 181 -11.27 -18.43 9.16
CA SER A 181 -10.70 -18.33 10.52
C SER A 181 -9.38 -17.56 10.58
N SER A 182 -8.74 -17.30 9.45
CA SER A 182 -7.44 -16.62 9.37
C SER A 182 -7.36 -15.74 8.12
N CYS A 183 -8.44 -15.03 7.81
CA CYS A 183 -8.49 -14.16 6.65
C CYS A 183 -7.48 -13.01 6.80
N VAL A 184 -7.01 -12.51 5.66
CA VAL A 184 -6.16 -11.31 5.66
C VAL A 184 -6.77 -10.28 4.73
N LEU A 185 -7.00 -9.08 5.26
CA LEU A 185 -7.43 -7.92 4.50
C LEU A 185 -6.19 -7.16 4.01
N GLN A 186 -6.06 -6.94 2.71
CA GLN A 186 -5.00 -6.16 2.10
C GLN A 186 -5.54 -4.79 1.68
N TRP A 187 -5.03 -3.74 2.30
CA TRP A 187 -5.09 -2.40 1.74
C TRP A 187 -4.02 -2.26 0.67
N HIS A 188 -4.39 -1.67 -0.46
CA HIS A 188 -3.51 -1.35 -1.57
C HIS A 188 -3.70 0.11 -1.96
N TYR A 189 -2.63 0.89 -1.97
CA TYR A 189 -2.63 2.27 -2.45
C TYR A 189 -1.66 2.40 -3.61
N GLU A 190 -2.20 2.63 -4.79
CA GLU A 190 -1.42 3.06 -5.95
C GLU A 190 -1.50 4.59 -6.00
N THR A 191 -0.34 5.25 -5.85
CA THR A 191 -0.25 6.70 -5.95
C THR A 191 -0.43 7.16 -7.40
N GLY A 192 -0.46 8.47 -7.64
CA GLY A 192 -0.70 9.05 -8.97
C GLY A 192 0.09 10.33 -9.21
N ASN A 193 1.23 10.48 -8.56
CA ASN A 193 2.00 11.72 -8.57
C ASN A 193 3.15 11.72 -9.58
N ARG A 194 3.46 10.59 -10.20
CA ARG A 194 4.53 10.50 -11.21
C ARG A 194 3.96 10.68 -12.61
N TRP A 195 4.70 11.41 -13.44
CA TRP A 195 4.44 11.49 -14.87
C TRP A 195 4.98 10.23 -15.55
N GLY A 196 4.22 9.68 -16.49
CA GLY A 196 4.65 8.50 -17.25
C GLY A 196 3.77 8.25 -18.47
N THR A 197 4.05 7.15 -19.16
CA THR A 197 3.32 6.75 -20.37
C THR A 197 2.03 6.02 -20.01
N CYS A 198 0.91 6.51 -20.54
CA CYS A 198 -0.42 5.93 -20.40
C CYS A 198 -0.62 4.78 -21.40
N GLN A 199 -1.66 3.96 -21.21
CA GLN A 199 -1.92 2.78 -22.05
C GLN A 199 -2.13 3.09 -23.55
N ASN A 200 -2.65 4.28 -23.86
CA ASN A 200 -2.87 4.76 -25.22
C ASN A 200 -1.59 5.39 -25.85
N GLY A 201 -0.45 5.31 -25.16
CA GLY A 201 0.83 5.88 -25.61
C GLY A 201 0.99 7.38 -25.35
N THR A 202 -0.02 8.08 -24.82
CA THR A 202 0.15 9.48 -24.38
C THR A 202 0.94 9.53 -23.09
N GLU A 203 1.43 10.70 -22.70
CA GLU A 203 2.01 10.90 -21.37
C GLU A 203 1.10 11.70 -20.46
N GLY A 204 1.17 11.44 -19.17
CA GLY A 204 0.33 12.13 -18.19
C GLY A 204 0.71 11.83 -16.74
N LEU A 205 0.19 12.67 -15.84
CA LEU A 205 0.28 12.47 -14.41
C LEU A 205 -0.53 11.24 -13.98
N GLY A 206 0.07 10.38 -13.15
CA GLY A 206 -0.53 9.13 -12.69
C GLY A 206 -0.47 7.99 -13.72
N CYS A 207 0.17 8.20 -14.86
CA CYS A 207 0.41 7.16 -15.85
C CYS A 207 1.75 6.45 -15.62
N GLY A 208 1.86 5.22 -16.12
CA GLY A 208 3.03 4.38 -15.91
C GLY A 208 3.22 3.96 -14.45
N PRO A 209 4.42 3.50 -14.08
CA PRO A 209 4.76 3.08 -12.71
C PRO A 209 4.52 4.17 -11.65
N GLN A 210 3.85 3.82 -10.56
CA GLN A 210 3.55 4.72 -9.44
C GLN A 210 4.02 4.10 -8.13
N GLU A 211 4.35 4.91 -7.12
CA GLU A 211 4.67 4.37 -5.79
C GLU A 211 3.44 3.62 -5.25
N VAL A 212 3.67 2.44 -4.66
CA VAL A 212 2.62 1.55 -4.15
C VAL A 212 2.85 1.32 -2.67
N PHE A 213 1.78 1.42 -1.87
CA PHE A 213 1.76 1.04 -0.46
C PHE A 213 0.82 -0.14 -0.26
N ARG A 214 1.17 -1.05 0.65
CA ARG A 214 0.27 -2.12 1.07
C ARG A 214 0.29 -2.29 2.58
N GLY A 215 -0.82 -2.77 3.14
CA GLY A 215 -0.92 -3.16 4.54
C GLY A 215 -1.84 -4.35 4.70
N CYS A 216 -1.48 -5.26 5.59
CA CYS A 216 -2.24 -6.49 5.84
C CYS A 216 -2.80 -6.50 7.27
N SER A 217 -4.06 -6.87 7.43
CA SER A 217 -4.73 -7.00 8.73
C SER A 217 -5.36 -8.39 8.87
N ASP A 218 -5.05 -9.08 9.96
CA ASP A 218 -5.55 -10.43 10.24
C ASP A 218 -6.96 -10.38 10.88
N VAL A 219 -7.95 -10.98 10.21
CA VAL A 219 -9.36 -10.91 10.62
C VAL A 219 -10.02 -12.28 10.56
N ILE A 220 -11.13 -12.44 11.28
CA ILE A 220 -12.01 -13.60 11.17
C ILE A 220 -13.33 -13.19 10.53
N ILE A 221 -13.86 -14.02 9.63
CA ILE A 221 -15.21 -13.86 9.07
C ILE A 221 -16.02 -15.07 9.48
N LEU A 222 -17.05 -14.83 10.27
CA LEU A 222 -18.00 -15.80 10.77
C LEU A 222 -19.20 -15.95 9.80
N PRO A 223 -19.95 -17.06 9.87
CA PRO A 223 -21.19 -17.23 9.11
C PRO A 223 -22.20 -16.08 9.30
#